data_AF-A0A202DEN5-F1
#
_entry.id   AF-A0A202DEN5-F1
#
_cell.length_a   1.000
_cell.length_b   1.000
_cell.length_c   1.000
_cell.angle_alpha   90.00
_cell.angle_beta   90.00
_cell.angle_gamma   90.00
#
_symmetry.space_group_name_H-M   'P 1'
#
loop_
_entity.id
_entity.type
_entity.pdbx_description
1 polymer ?
#
loop_
_entity_poly.entity_id
_entity_poly.type
_entity_poly.pdbx_seq_one_letter_code
_entity_poly.pdbx_strand_id
1 'polypeptide(L)'
;MVQGGEVLVQKKSLGWVRLIKEKHPSIKLSIVTNGNVGLEMVDVVEHLFSEVFVSVVGFQSETYKAVMGLNIEKTKTFVEKLLANNNIEVIPKFLITPINIHEVSLFLKWIIELGA
;
A
#
# COMPACT_ATOMS: atom_id res chain seq x y z
N MET A 1 8.36 3.59 -11.06
CA MET A 1 7.24 2.84 -10.45
C MET A 1 7.59 1.36 -10.41
N VAL A 2 7.44 0.72 -9.25
CA VAL A 2 7.72 -0.70 -8.99
C VAL A 2 6.39 -1.41 -8.78
N GLN A 3 6.12 -2.44 -9.58
CA GLN A 3 4.88 -3.21 -9.59
C GLN A 3 5.12 -4.67 -10.02
N GLY A 4 4.16 -5.55 -9.77
CA GLY A 4 4.21 -6.98 -10.10
C GLY A 4 3.11 -7.74 -9.35
N GLY A 5 3.44 -8.92 -8.83
CA GLY A 5 2.67 -9.48 -7.69
C GLY A 5 2.87 -8.61 -6.44
N GLU A 6 2.81 -9.20 -5.24
CA GLU A 6 3.14 -8.44 -4.03
C GLU A 6 4.67 -8.23 -3.95
N VAL A 7 5.14 -7.02 -4.21
CA VAL A 7 6.59 -6.73 -4.27
C VAL A 7 7.21 -6.75 -2.88
N LEU A 8 6.46 -6.38 -1.83
CA LEU A 8 6.97 -6.28 -0.47
C LEU A 8 7.40 -7.64 0.11
N VAL A 9 6.88 -8.76 -0.41
CA VAL A 9 7.32 -10.11 0.00
C VAL A 9 8.48 -10.65 -0.84
N GLN A 10 8.87 -9.95 -1.91
CA GLN A 10 9.91 -10.40 -2.84
C GLN A 10 11.28 -9.83 -2.47
N LYS A 11 11.97 -10.49 -1.54
CA LYS A 11 13.29 -10.07 -1.02
C LYS A 11 14.31 -9.75 -2.12
N LYS A 12 14.35 -10.55 -3.19
CA LYS A 12 15.28 -10.32 -4.32
C LYS A 12 14.96 -9.00 -5.01
N SER A 13 13.70 -8.77 -5.37
CA SER A 13 13.24 -7.55 -6.03
C SER A 13 13.53 -6.31 -5.18
N LEU A 14 13.25 -6.36 -3.87
CA LEU A 14 13.59 -5.28 -2.94
C LEU A 14 15.10 -5.04 -2.83
N GLY A 15 15.91 -6.10 -2.88
CA GLY A 15 17.37 -5.98 -2.92
C GLY A 15 17.86 -5.23 -4.16
N TRP A 16 17.29 -5.52 -5.33
CA TRP A 16 17.58 -4.77 -6.56
C TRP A 16 17.17 -3.30 -6.46
N VAL A 17 15.99 -3.01 -5.91
CA VAL A 17 15.52 -1.64 -5.68
C VAL A 17 16.48 -0.88 -4.76
N ARG A 18 16.93 -1.52 -3.67
CA ARG A 18 17.91 -0.96 -2.73
C ARG A 18 19.21 -0.57 -3.44
N LEU A 19 19.77 -1.48 -4.25
CA LEU A 19 21.00 -1.20 -5.01
C LEU A 19 20.84 -0.01 -5.96
N ILE A 20 19.67 0.13 -6.59
CA ILE A 20 19.38 1.28 -7.47
C ILE A 20 19.32 2.58 -6.66
N LYS A 21 18.65 2.57 -5.51
CA LYS A 21 18.53 3.74 -4.62
C LYS A 21 19.88 4.17 -4.05
N GLU A 22 20.73 3.22 -3.66
CA GLU A 22 22.10 3.48 -3.19
C GLU A 22 22.98 4.11 -4.28
N LYS A 23 22.88 3.61 -5.51
CA LYS A 23 23.63 4.17 -6.67
C LYS A 23 23.10 5.53 -7.11
N HIS A 24 21.81 5.80 -6.90
CA HIS A 24 21.16 7.04 -7.31
C HIS A 24 20.30 7.60 -6.15
N PRO A 25 20.91 8.19 -5.10
CA PRO A 25 20.18 8.58 -3.88
C PRO A 25 19.01 9.54 -4.13
N SER A 26 19.13 10.40 -5.14
CA SER A 26 18.10 11.38 -5.53
C SER A 26 16.95 10.80 -6.34
N ILE A 27 17.01 9.54 -6.78
CA ILE A 27 15.94 8.92 -7.57
C ILE A 27 14.67 8.83 -6.72
N LYS A 28 13.56 9.33 -7.25
CA LYS A 28 12.23 9.14 -6.67
C LYS A 28 11.66 7.83 -7.18
N LEU A 29 11.30 6.95 -6.26
CA LEU A 29 10.72 5.65 -6.59
C LEU A 29 9.33 5.58 -5.98
N SER A 30 8.40 5.02 -6.74
CA SER A 30 7.05 4.72 -6.27
C SER A 30 6.78 3.23 -6.33
N ILE A 31 5.96 2.71 -5.42
CA ILE A 31 5.57 1.30 -5.35
C ILE A 31 4.05 1.14 -5.34
N VAL A 32 3.55 0.09 -5.98
CA VAL A 32 2.17 -0.38 -5.83
C VAL A 32 2.17 -1.66 -4.99
N THR A 33 1.34 -1.68 -3.94
CA THR A 33 1.22 -2.82 -3.00
C THR A 33 -0.23 -2.96 -2.54
N ASN A 34 -0.61 -4.13 -2.04
CA ASN A 34 -1.85 -4.28 -1.28
C ASN A 34 -1.70 -3.96 0.23
N GLY A 35 -0.48 -3.68 0.70
CA GLY A 35 -0.19 -3.33 2.09
C GLY A 35 -0.44 -4.46 3.10
N ASN A 36 -0.73 -5.69 2.66
CA ASN A 36 -1.05 -6.82 3.53
C ASN A 36 0.23 -7.53 4.02
N VAL A 37 1.13 -6.77 4.61
CA VAL A 37 2.42 -7.22 5.13
C VAL A 37 2.55 -6.86 6.61
N GLY A 38 3.61 -7.35 7.26
CA GLY A 38 3.91 -6.94 8.64
C GLY A 38 4.40 -5.49 8.70
N LEU A 39 4.24 -4.86 9.86
CA LEU A 39 4.59 -3.45 10.07
C LEU A 39 6.11 -3.20 10.00
N GLU A 40 6.94 -4.23 10.12
CA GLU A 40 8.37 -4.16 9.86
C GLU A 40 8.72 -3.71 8.43
N MET A 41 7.77 -3.82 7.49
CA MET A 41 7.94 -3.36 6.12
C MET A 41 7.74 -1.85 5.95
N VAL A 42 7.18 -1.16 6.94
CA VAL A 42 6.97 0.31 6.89
C VAL A 42 8.32 1.02 6.72
N ASP A 43 9.30 0.69 7.57
CA ASP A 43 10.64 1.30 7.51
C ASP A 43 11.33 1.02 6.17
N VAL A 44 11.14 -0.19 5.63
CA VAL A 44 11.67 -0.56 4.31
C VAL A 44 11.05 0.29 3.21
N VAL A 45 9.74 0.51 3.28
CA VAL A 45 9.02 1.30 2.27
C VAL A 45 9.42 2.77 2.33
N GLU A 46 9.45 3.35 3.54
CA GLU A 46 9.85 4.75 3.74
C GLU A 46 11.30 5.03 3.34
N HIS A 47 12.19 4.04 3.52
CA HIS A 47 13.58 4.18 3.11
C HIS A 47 13.78 4.10 1.59
N LEU A 48 13.03 3.25 0.90
CA LEU A 48 13.26 2.94 -0.51
C LEU A 48 12.42 3.79 -1.47
N PHE A 49 11.22 4.18 -1.06
CA PHE A 49 10.23 4.83 -1.92
C PHE A 49 9.94 6.24 -1.42
N SER A 50 9.60 7.12 -2.35
CA SER A 50 9.11 8.47 -2.06
C SER A 50 7.58 8.53 -2.05
N GLU A 51 6.94 7.52 -2.65
CA GLU A 51 5.49 7.45 -2.85
C GLU A 51 5.06 5.98 -2.79
N VAL A 52 3.94 5.70 -2.12
CA VAL A 52 3.33 4.38 -2.05
C VAL A 52 1.87 4.44 -2.45
N PHE A 53 1.52 3.56 -3.36
CA PHE A 53 0.17 3.35 -3.81
C PHE A 53 -0.40 2.06 -3.18
N VAL A 54 -1.40 2.19 -2.33
CA VAL A 54 -2.00 1.02 -1.66
C VAL A 54 -3.32 0.65 -2.30
N SER A 55 -3.38 -0.51 -2.94
CA SER A 55 -4.57 -1.05 -3.58
C SER A 55 -5.54 -1.65 -2.55
N VAL A 56 -6.76 -1.11 -2.52
CA VAL A 56 -7.87 -1.56 -1.68
C VAL A 56 -9.02 -2.04 -2.57
N VAL A 57 -9.42 -3.30 -2.45
CA VAL A 57 -10.44 -3.94 -3.34
C VAL A 57 -11.80 -4.14 -2.67
N GLY A 58 -12.00 -3.52 -1.51
CA GLY A 58 -13.17 -3.68 -0.67
C GLY A 58 -12.92 -3.02 0.68
N PHE A 59 -14.00 -2.65 1.35
CA PHE A 59 -14.05 -2.08 2.70
C PHE A 59 -14.81 -2.97 3.70
N GLN A 60 -15.46 -4.03 3.22
CA GLN A 60 -15.97 -5.14 4.02
C GLN A 60 -15.00 -6.32 4.00
N SER A 61 -14.94 -7.05 5.11
CA SER A 61 -13.98 -8.16 5.28
C SER A 61 -14.23 -9.31 4.29
N GLU A 62 -15.50 -9.57 4.01
CA GLU A 62 -16.02 -10.60 3.13
C GLU A 62 -15.65 -10.30 1.69
N THR A 63 -15.89 -9.07 1.23
CA THR A 63 -15.52 -8.60 -0.11
C THR A 63 -14.01 -8.63 -0.30
N TYR A 64 -13.25 -8.09 0.66
CA TYR A 64 -11.78 -8.06 0.57
C TYR A 64 -11.20 -9.48 0.52
N LYS A 65 -11.73 -10.39 1.34
CA LYS A 65 -11.34 -11.81 1.33
C LYS A 65 -11.79 -12.52 0.05
N ALA A 66 -12.96 -12.23 -0.49
CA ALA A 66 -13.44 -12.84 -1.72
C ALA A 66 -12.61 -12.42 -2.94
N VAL A 67 -12.17 -11.15 -3.01
CA VAL A 67 -11.40 -10.63 -4.15
C VAL A 67 -9.91 -10.97 -4.03
N MET A 68 -9.31 -10.83 -2.85
CA MET A 68 -7.85 -10.97 -2.67
C MET A 68 -7.42 -12.15 -1.80
N GLY A 69 -8.32 -12.77 -1.04
CA GLY A 69 -7.95 -13.82 -0.08
C GLY A 69 -7.21 -13.29 1.17
N LEU A 70 -7.26 -11.98 1.42
CA LEU A 70 -6.47 -11.28 2.44
C LEU A 70 -7.35 -10.64 3.53
N ASN A 71 -6.70 -10.09 4.57
CA ASN A 71 -7.39 -9.40 5.67
C ASN A 71 -7.24 -7.87 5.53
N ILE A 72 -8.33 -7.17 5.26
CA ILE A 72 -8.34 -5.71 5.09
C ILE A 72 -7.74 -4.94 6.28
N GLU A 73 -7.90 -5.43 7.51
CA GLU A 73 -7.42 -4.72 8.70
C GLU A 73 -5.89 -4.61 8.69
N LYS A 74 -5.17 -5.61 8.17
CA LYS A 74 -3.72 -5.50 7.98
C LYS A 74 -3.34 -4.37 7.03
N THR A 75 -4.06 -4.25 5.92
CA THR A 75 -3.85 -3.19 4.92
C THR A 75 -4.15 -1.81 5.51
N LYS A 76 -5.25 -1.67 6.27
CA LYS A 76 -5.58 -0.42 6.95
C LYS A 76 -4.51 -0.02 7.96
N THR A 77 -4.12 -0.93 8.85
CA THR A 77 -3.07 -0.65 9.85
C THR A 77 -1.75 -0.27 9.19
N PHE A 78 -1.39 -0.91 8.07
CA PHE A 78 -0.19 -0.55 7.31
C PHE A 78 -0.28 0.88 6.73
N VAL A 79 -1.40 1.23 6.11
CA VAL A 79 -1.64 2.58 5.55
C VAL A 79 -1.65 3.64 6.64
N GLU A 80 -2.39 3.40 7.72
CA GLU A 80 -2.50 4.28 8.88
C GLU A 80 -1.13 4.53 9.50
N LYS A 81 -0.27 3.50 9.58
CA LYS A 81 1.08 3.65 10.11
C LYS A 81 1.97 4.51 9.20
N LEU A 82 1.89 4.33 7.89
CA LEU A 82 2.64 5.16 6.93
C LEU A 82 2.19 6.62 6.98
N LEU A 83 0.87 6.86 7.00
CA LEU A 83 0.31 8.20 7.10
C LEU A 83 0.69 8.88 8.42
N ALA A 84 0.64 8.15 9.54
CA ALA A 84 1.01 8.67 10.85
C ALA A 84 2.50 9.07 10.93
N ASN A 85 3.39 8.35 10.23
CA ASN A 85 4.80 8.69 10.16
C ASN A 85 5.06 9.91 9.26
N ASN A 86 4.25 10.12 8.22
CA ASN A 86 4.32 11.26 7.29
C ASN A 86 5.70 11.45 6.61
N ASN A 87 6.43 10.35 6.40
CA ASN A 87 7.76 10.36 5.79
C ASN A 87 7.72 10.30 4.26
N ILE A 88 6.62 9.80 3.68
CA ILE A 88 6.43 9.60 2.25
C ILE A 88 5.01 9.96 1.83
N GLU A 89 4.79 10.12 0.53
CA GLU A 89 3.46 10.28 -0.03
C GLU A 89 2.72 8.93 -0.04
N VAL A 90 1.54 8.88 0.57
CA VAL A 90 0.72 7.65 0.67
C VAL A 90 -0.58 7.89 -0.08
N ILE A 91 -0.85 7.05 -1.07
CA ILE A 91 -2.02 7.17 -1.94
C ILE A 91 -2.81 5.87 -1.88
N PRO A 92 -3.81 5.77 -0.98
CA PRO A 92 -4.74 4.66 -1.00
C PRO A 92 -5.61 4.74 -2.26
N LYS A 93 -5.80 3.61 -2.95
CA LYS A 93 -6.54 3.52 -4.21
C LYS A 93 -7.64 2.47 -4.08
N PHE A 94 -8.88 2.89 -4.22
CA PHE A 94 -10.00 1.96 -4.28
C PHE A 94 -10.16 1.37 -5.68
N LEU A 95 -10.01 0.05 -5.79
CA LEU A 95 -10.16 -0.70 -7.02
C LEU A 95 -11.62 -1.15 -7.15
N ILE A 96 -12.37 -0.43 -7.98
CA ILE A 96 -13.80 -0.71 -8.19
C ILE A 96 -13.97 -2.00 -8.99
N THR A 97 -14.87 -2.85 -8.49
CA THR A 97 -15.40 -4.04 -9.14
C THR A 97 -16.92 -4.05 -8.99
N PRO A 98 -17.68 -4.79 -9.82
CA PRO A 98 -19.14 -4.83 -9.70
C PRO A 98 -19.64 -5.23 -8.30
N ILE A 99 -18.90 -6.09 -7.60
CA ILE A 99 -19.29 -6.57 -6.27
C ILE A 99 -18.97 -5.60 -5.14
N ASN A 100 -18.09 -4.61 -5.33
CA ASN A 100 -17.62 -3.72 -4.26
C ASN A 100 -17.99 -2.24 -4.44
N ILE A 101 -18.63 -1.87 -5.56
CA ILE A 101 -18.91 -0.45 -5.88
C ILE A 101 -19.71 0.27 -4.79
N HIS A 102 -20.58 -0.46 -4.10
CA HIS A 102 -21.39 0.04 -3.00
C HIS A 102 -20.56 0.40 -1.75
N GLU A 103 -19.30 -0.04 -1.67
CA GLU A 103 -18.39 0.19 -0.55
C GLU A 103 -17.49 1.42 -0.75
N VAL A 104 -17.58 2.09 -1.90
CA VAL A 104 -16.81 3.32 -2.19
C VAL A 104 -17.03 4.40 -1.12
N SER A 105 -18.26 4.53 -0.62
CA SER A 105 -18.59 5.49 0.45
C SER A 105 -17.85 5.20 1.75
N LEU A 106 -17.64 3.92 2.09
CA LEU A 106 -16.88 3.49 3.26
C LEU A 106 -15.40 3.82 3.10
N PHE A 107 -14.85 3.56 1.91
CA PHE A 107 -13.48 3.95 1.58
C PHE A 107 -13.28 5.46 1.69
N LEU A 108 -14.14 6.27 1.06
CA LEU A 108 -14.02 7.72 1.10
C LEU A 108 -14.13 8.26 2.52
N LYS A 109 -15.04 7.72 3.33
CA LYS A 109 -15.15 8.09 4.75
C LYS A 109 -13.84 7.84 5.51
N TRP A 110 -13.23 6.66 5.30
CA TRP A 110 -11.95 6.34 5.93
C TRP A 110 -10.82 7.28 5.48
N ILE A 111 -10.73 7.62 4.19
CA ILE A 111 -9.73 8.58 3.69
C ILE A 111 -9.89 9.95 4.36
N ILE A 112 -11.13 10.45 4.46
CA ILE A 112 -11.43 11.73 5.10
C ILE A 112 -11.04 11.70 6.59
N GLU A 113 -11.35 10.61 7.30
CA GLU A 113 -11.00 10.46 8.72
C GLU A 113 -9.48 10.43 8.96
N LEU A 114 -8.71 9.95 7.99
CA LEU A 114 -7.25 9.93 8.05
C LEU A 114 -6.59 11.26 7.65
N GLY A 115 -7.36 12.21 7.11
CA GLY A 115 -6.81 13.46 6.57
C GLY A 115 -5.90 13.24 5.36
N ALA A 116 -6.12 12.16 4.61
CA ALA A 116 -5.39 11.78 3.41
C ALA A 116 -6.07 12.31 2.13
#